data_AF-A0AAD9V8B0-F1
#
_entry.id   AF-A0AAD9V8B0-F1
#
_cell.length_a   1.000
_cell.length_b   1.000
_cell.length_c   1.000
_cell.angle_alpha   90.00
_cell.angle_beta   90.00
_cell.angle_gamma   90.00
#
_symmetry.space_group_name_H-M   'P 1'
#
loop_
_entity.id
_entity.type
_entity.pdbx_description
1 polymer ?
#
loop_
_entity_poly.entity_id
_entity_poly.type
_entity_poly.pdbx_seq_one_letter_code
_entity_poly.pdbx_strand_id
1 'polypeptide(L)'
;MDQICVENILEDYNVTSNGENFCPSDKNCTTYELMYGNGKNLCEKMWASSYIYTRPNADYSNCLMMNGSIPHNATRMMNESMSHTTTPGEKPTVAKGFSLTAWTLLVILMALAVMHAELKVLYDV
;
A
#
# COMPACT_ATOMS: atom_id res chain seq x y z
N MET A 1 -17.87 29.26 2.17
CA MET A 1 -17.05 28.21 2.81
C MET A 1 -16.76 27.16 1.75
N ASP A 2 -15.56 26.60 1.76
CA ASP A 2 -15.16 25.60 0.77
C ASP A 2 -15.93 24.29 0.98
N GLN A 3 -16.18 23.59 -0.12
CA GLN A 3 -16.97 22.36 -0.15
C GLN A 3 -16.23 21.23 -0.87
N ILE A 4 -16.63 20.01 -0.56
CA ILE A 4 -16.13 18.76 -1.12
C ILE A 4 -17.27 17.74 -1.19
N CYS A 5 -17.19 16.78 -2.09
CA CYS A 5 -18.24 15.77 -2.29
C CYS A 5 -17.75 14.32 -2.12
N VAL A 6 -16.46 14.14 -1.85
CA VAL A 6 -15.83 12.82 -1.66
C VAL A 6 -14.87 12.86 -0.47
N GLU A 7 -14.58 11.70 0.14
CA GLU A 7 -13.71 11.61 1.32
C GLU A 7 -12.25 11.34 0.94
N ASN A 8 -12.01 10.47 -0.05
CA ASN A 8 -10.69 10.19 -0.60
C ASN A 8 -10.58 10.73 -2.04
N ILE A 9 -9.83 11.82 -2.23
CA ILE A 9 -9.76 12.48 -3.54
C ILE A 9 -8.89 11.76 -4.56
N LEU A 10 -8.16 10.72 -4.14
CA LEU A 10 -7.37 9.89 -5.04
C LEU A 10 -8.22 8.84 -5.77
N GLU A 11 -9.35 8.44 -5.19
CA GLU A 11 -10.10 7.25 -5.63
C GLU A 11 -11.59 7.52 -5.87
N ASP A 12 -12.20 8.46 -5.15
CA ASP A 12 -13.66 8.56 -5.09
C ASP A 12 -14.27 9.51 -6.12
N TYR A 13 -13.47 10.33 -6.78
CA TYR A 13 -13.95 11.21 -7.84
C TYR A 13 -14.22 10.42 -9.13
N ASN A 14 -15.27 10.79 -9.85
CA ASN A 14 -15.36 10.40 -11.25
C ASN A 14 -14.39 11.25 -12.06
N VAL A 15 -13.81 10.66 -13.11
CA VAL A 15 -12.83 11.33 -13.96
C VAL A 15 -13.31 11.29 -15.41
N THR A 16 -13.27 12.44 -16.08
CA THR A 16 -13.59 12.55 -17.50
C THR A 16 -12.48 11.93 -18.36
N SER A 17 -12.74 11.73 -19.66
CA SER A 17 -11.72 11.21 -20.59
C SER A 17 -10.49 12.13 -20.75
N ASN A 18 -10.62 13.42 -20.44
CA ASN A 18 -9.53 14.40 -20.41
C ASN A 18 -8.87 14.56 -19.03
N GLY A 19 -9.26 13.77 -18.03
CA GLY A 19 -8.60 13.75 -16.72
C GLY A 19 -9.13 14.76 -15.69
N GLU A 20 -10.27 15.40 -15.94
CA GLU A 20 -10.89 16.32 -14.98
C GLU A 20 -11.73 15.53 -13.99
N ASN A 21 -11.59 15.83 -12.70
CA ASN A 21 -12.34 15.18 -11.64
C ASN A 21 -13.67 15.90 -11.37
N PHE A 22 -14.73 15.14 -11.12
CA PHE A 22 -16.05 15.66 -10.79
C PHE A 22 -16.77 14.76 -9.78
N CYS A 23 -17.69 15.35 -9.02
CA CYS A 23 -18.45 14.63 -8.01
C CYS A 23 -19.27 13.47 -8.61
N PRO A 24 -19.30 12.30 -7.96
CA PRO A 24 -20.27 11.26 -8.29
C PRO A 24 -21.70 11.78 -8.26
N SER A 25 -22.57 11.25 -9.14
CA SER A 25 -23.94 11.76 -9.30
C SER A 25 -24.85 11.54 -8.09
N ASP A 26 -24.48 10.61 -7.20
CA ASP A 26 -25.18 10.30 -5.94
C ASP A 26 -24.60 11.07 -4.74
N LYS A 27 -23.61 11.94 -4.95
CA LYS A 27 -22.93 12.70 -3.89
C LYS A 27 -23.21 14.20 -4.03
N ASN A 28 -23.72 14.78 -2.96
CA ASN A 28 -23.85 16.23 -2.84
C ASN A 28 -22.62 16.84 -2.18
N CYS A 29 -22.28 18.07 -2.57
CA CYS A 29 -21.25 18.85 -1.90
C CYS A 29 -21.63 19.12 -0.43
N THR A 30 -20.66 18.90 0.46
CA THR A 30 -20.73 19.19 1.88
C THR A 30 -19.53 20.05 2.30
N THR A 31 -19.56 20.62 3.49
CA THR A 31 -18.43 21.38 4.02
C THR A 31 -17.30 20.44 4.46
N TYR A 32 -16.06 20.92 4.41
CA TYR A 32 -14.90 20.18 4.96
C TYR A 32 -15.07 19.87 6.45
N GLU A 33 -15.67 20.79 7.21
CA GLU A 33 -15.99 20.57 8.62
C GLU A 33 -16.93 19.38 8.81
N LEU A 34 -17.97 19.24 7.98
CA LEU A 34 -18.87 18.10 8.09
C LEU A 34 -18.24 16.80 7.57
N MET A 35 -17.45 16.87 6.49
CA MET A 35 -16.79 15.70 5.90
C MET A 35 -15.75 15.09 6.86
N TYR A 36 -14.87 15.93 7.43
CA TYR A 36 -13.72 15.46 8.17
C TYR A 36 -13.83 15.68 9.69
N GLY A 37 -14.56 16.70 10.14
CA GLY A 37 -14.73 17.05 11.55
C GLY A 37 -13.51 17.73 12.20
N ASN A 38 -12.29 17.34 11.83
CA ASN A 38 -11.06 17.93 12.35
C ASN A 38 -9.86 17.73 11.40
N GLY A 39 -8.74 18.41 11.70
CA GLY A 39 -7.53 18.35 10.88
C GLY A 39 -6.88 16.98 10.79
N LYS A 40 -6.93 16.15 11.86
CA LYS A 40 -6.38 14.78 11.83
C LYS A 40 -7.09 13.94 10.77
N ASN A 41 -8.42 13.95 10.79
CA ASN A 41 -9.23 13.20 9.84
C ASN A 41 -9.05 13.71 8.41
N LEU A 42 -8.89 15.02 8.21
CA LEU A 42 -8.61 15.57 6.88
C LEU A 42 -7.28 15.02 6.34
N CYS A 43 -6.20 15.09 7.13
CA CYS A 43 -4.88 14.62 6.70
C CYS A 43 -4.84 13.12 6.37
N GLU A 44 -5.50 12.29 7.19
CA GLU A 44 -5.43 10.83 7.08
C GLU A 44 -6.44 10.21 6.10
N LYS A 45 -7.37 11.00 5.54
CA LYS A 45 -8.44 10.51 4.65
C LYS A 45 -8.40 11.11 3.27
N MET A 46 -8.24 12.43 3.16
CA MET A 46 -8.33 13.14 1.87
C MET A 46 -7.36 12.58 0.83
N TRP A 47 -6.11 12.34 1.25
CA TRP A 47 -5.05 11.79 0.42
C TRP A 47 -4.76 10.33 0.78
N ALA A 48 -5.81 9.58 1.16
CA ALA A 48 -5.68 8.29 1.83
C ALA A 48 -4.67 8.36 3.00
N SER A 49 -3.87 7.31 3.20
CA SER A 49 -2.87 7.23 4.26
C SER A 49 -1.54 7.92 3.94
N SER A 50 -1.50 8.82 2.95
CA SER A 50 -0.27 9.55 2.57
C SER A 50 0.30 10.39 3.72
N TYR A 51 -0.56 10.83 4.64
CA TYR A 51 -0.15 11.53 5.85
C TYR A 51 -0.70 10.82 7.09
N ILE A 52 0.18 10.56 8.05
CA ILE A 52 -0.21 10.14 9.40
C ILE A 52 -0.07 11.36 10.30
N TYR A 53 -1.19 11.80 10.87
CA TYR A 53 -1.18 12.98 11.72
C TYR A 53 -0.38 12.72 12.99
N THR A 54 0.59 13.60 13.27
CA THR A 54 1.36 13.58 14.51
C THR A 54 1.08 14.86 15.28
N ARG A 55 0.72 14.73 16.57
CA ARG A 55 0.59 15.90 17.44
C ARG A 55 1.99 16.48 17.69
N PRO A 56 2.24 17.75 17.35
CA PRO A 56 3.55 18.35 17.53
C PRO A 56 3.90 18.43 19.02
N ASN A 57 5.17 18.16 19.33
CA ASN A 57 5.76 18.54 20.61
C ASN A 57 6.10 20.04 20.63
N ALA A 58 6.59 20.53 21.77
CA ALA A 58 6.79 21.97 21.98
C ALA A 58 7.77 22.61 20.97
N ASP A 59 8.74 21.85 20.48
CA ASP A 59 9.75 22.28 19.51
C ASP A 59 9.48 21.79 18.07
N TYR A 60 8.32 21.17 17.84
CA TYR A 60 7.89 20.62 16.54
C TYR A 60 8.90 19.66 15.90
N SER A 61 9.73 19.01 16.72
CA SER A 61 10.81 18.14 16.25
C SER A 61 10.34 16.73 15.87
N ASN A 62 9.11 16.34 16.25
CA ASN A 62 8.56 15.01 16.03
C ASN A 62 7.62 14.91 14.81
N CYS A 63 7.41 15.99 14.05
CA CYS A 63 6.53 15.98 12.89
C CYS A 63 7.07 16.81 11.72
N LEU A 64 6.74 16.39 10.49
CA LEU A 64 6.98 17.19 9.30
C LEU A 64 5.94 18.31 9.23
N MET A 65 6.39 19.55 9.05
CA MET A 65 5.50 20.70 8.85
C MET A 65 5.39 21.04 7.37
N MET A 66 4.17 21.14 6.86
CA MET A 66 3.90 21.52 5.47
C MET A 66 4.20 22.99 5.20
N ASN A 67 4.09 23.82 6.24
CA ASN A 67 4.49 25.22 6.19
C ASN A 67 5.97 25.31 6.58
N GLY A 68 6.85 25.58 5.61
CA GLY A 68 8.31 25.70 5.80
C GLY A 68 8.76 26.87 6.70
N SER A 69 7.84 27.51 7.42
CA SER A 69 8.13 28.60 8.36
C SER A 69 8.93 28.16 9.59
N ILE A 70 8.95 26.86 9.92
CA ILE A 70 9.82 26.32 10.96
C ILE A 70 10.97 25.59 10.25
N PRO A 71 12.23 25.99 10.45
CA PRO A 71 13.37 25.29 9.90
C PRO A 71 13.50 23.93 10.60
N HIS A 72 12.85 22.91 10.03
CA HIS A 72 13.07 21.55 10.45
C HIS A 72 14.38 21.05 9.87
N ASN A 73 15.16 20.36 10.69
CA ASN A 73 16.13 19.43 10.14
C ASN A 73 15.34 18.20 9.64
N ALA A 74 14.63 18.35 8.51
CA ALA A 74 13.91 17.26 7.86
C ALA A 74 14.84 16.05 7.64
N THR A 75 16.13 16.32 7.38
CA THR A 75 17.19 15.31 7.33
C THR A 75 17.35 14.55 8.66
N ARG A 76 17.29 15.21 9.83
CA ARG A 76 17.33 14.54 11.14
C ARG A 76 16.14 13.63 11.34
N MET A 77 14.93 14.10 11.03
CA MET A 77 13.71 13.30 11.15
C MET A 77 13.70 12.09 10.21
N MET A 78 14.15 12.27 8.96
CA MET A 78 14.33 11.18 8.01
C MET A 78 15.37 10.17 8.51
N ASN A 79 16.49 10.66 9.06
CA ASN A 79 17.52 9.80 9.62
C ASN A 79 17.02 9.02 10.86
N GLU A 80 16.27 9.65 11.76
CA GLU A 80 15.67 9.01 12.93
C GLU A 80 14.64 7.96 12.51
N SER A 81 13.79 8.27 11.52
CA SER A 81 12.79 7.34 10.98
C SER A 81 13.44 6.14 10.27
N MET A 82 14.52 6.36 9.52
CA MET A 82 15.29 5.30 8.86
C MET A 82 16.05 4.42 9.87
N SER A 83 16.59 5.04 10.93
CA SER A 83 17.29 4.34 12.01
C SER A 83 16.37 3.33 12.71
N HIS A 84 15.10 3.68 12.94
CA HIS A 84 14.10 2.77 13.51
C HIS A 84 13.70 1.61 12.58
N THR A 85 13.89 1.73 11.26
CA THR A 85 13.69 0.64 10.30
C THR A 85 14.90 -0.30 10.22
N THR A 86 16.04 0.10 10.81
CA THR A 86 17.26 -0.72 10.80
C THR A 86 17.46 -1.34 12.17
N THR A 87 16.73 -2.41 12.47
CA THR A 87 17.18 -3.37 13.49
C THR A 87 18.55 -3.90 13.02
N PRO A 88 19.66 -3.68 13.75
CA PRO A 88 20.92 -4.31 13.43
C PRO A 88 20.80 -5.80 13.80
N GLY A 89 20.40 -6.67 12.86
CA GLY A 89 20.40 -8.10 13.19
C GLY A 89 19.67 -9.10 12.29
N GLU A 90 18.90 -8.71 11.28
CA GLU A 90 18.41 -9.71 10.31
C GLU A 90 19.29 -9.70 9.08
N LYS A 91 20.26 -10.63 9.06
CA LYS A 91 20.87 -11.07 7.80
C LYS A 91 19.72 -11.42 6.84
N PRO A 92 19.77 -11.02 5.56
CA PRO A 92 18.85 -11.53 4.57
C PRO A 92 19.10 -13.04 4.48
N THR A 93 18.30 -13.81 5.21
CA THR A 93 18.21 -15.24 4.96
C THR A 93 17.46 -15.30 3.65
N VAL A 94 18.21 -15.42 2.55
CA VAL A 94 17.66 -15.88 1.28
C VAL A 94 17.01 -17.21 1.61
N ALA A 95 15.70 -17.18 1.85
CA ALA A 95 14.91 -18.38 1.86
C ALA A 95 15.14 -18.97 0.48
N LYS A 96 15.91 -20.06 0.43
CA LYS A 96 15.95 -20.93 -0.74
C LYS A 96 14.53 -21.46 -0.86
N GLY A 97 13.68 -20.70 -1.54
CA GLY A 97 12.38 -21.17 -1.97
C GLY A 97 12.66 -22.43 -2.75
N PHE A 98 12.33 -23.57 -2.18
CA PHE A 98 12.27 -24.80 -2.94
C PHE A 98 11.29 -24.50 -4.08
N SER A 99 11.84 -24.39 -5.29
CA SER A 99 11.07 -24.05 -6.46
C SER A 99 9.92 -25.06 -6.58
N LEU A 100 8.69 -24.62 -6.31
CA LEU A 100 7.49 -25.45 -6.44
C LEU A 100 7.41 -26.08 -7.84
N THR A 101 8.07 -25.49 -8.82
CA THR A 101 8.18 -26.01 -10.19
C THR A 101 8.90 -27.35 -10.30
N ALA A 102 9.87 -27.66 -9.45
CA ALA A 102 10.60 -28.92 -9.53
C ALA A 102 9.77 -30.10 -9.00
N TRP A 103 8.97 -29.86 -7.94
CA TRP A 103 8.09 -30.86 -7.36
C TRP A 103 6.91 -31.18 -8.28
N THR A 104 6.31 -30.18 -8.92
CA THR A 104 5.22 -30.42 -9.88
C THR A 104 5.70 -31.21 -11.10
N LEU A 105 6.89 -30.89 -11.63
CA LEU A 105 7.49 -31.64 -12.74
C LEU A 105 7.75 -33.10 -12.40
N LEU A 106 8.26 -33.40 -11.19
CA LEU A 106 8.52 -34.79 -10.77
C LEU A 106 7.22 -35.58 -10.64
N VAL A 107 6.16 -35.00 -10.04
CA VAL A 107 4.85 -35.65 -9.92
C VAL A 107 4.25 -35.94 -11.30
N ILE A 108 4.34 -34.99 -12.23
CA ILE A 108 3.86 -35.18 -13.60
C ILE A 108 4.64 -36.28 -14.31
N LEU A 109 5.97 -36.33 -14.15
CA LEU A 109 6.81 -37.38 -14.76
C LEU A 109 6.46 -38.77 -14.23
N MET A 110 6.24 -38.89 -12.92
CA MET A 110 5.85 -40.15 -12.28
C MET A 110 4.46 -40.60 -12.75
N ALA A 111 3.49 -39.69 -12.87
CA ALA A 111 2.16 -40.01 -13.40
C ALA A 111 2.21 -40.49 -14.86
N LEU A 112 3.02 -39.84 -15.71
CA LEU A 112 3.22 -40.24 -17.10
C LEU A 112 3.90 -41.62 -17.23
N ALA A 113 4.84 -41.94 -16.33
CA ALA A 113 5.51 -43.24 -16.29
C ALA A 113 4.55 -44.35 -15.85
N VAL A 114 3.70 -44.09 -14.85
CA VAL A 114 2.65 -45.03 -14.43
C VAL A 114 1.66 -45.26 -15.57
N MET A 115 1.18 -44.20 -16.23
CA MET A 115 0.28 -44.34 -17.39
C MET A 115 0.92 -45.12 -18.54
N HIS A 116 2.21 -44.93 -18.83
CA HIS A 116 2.93 -45.73 -19.83
C HIS A 116 3.10 -47.19 -19.42
N ALA A 117 3.33 -47.48 -18.13
CA ALA A 117 3.47 -48.84 -17.63
C ALA A 117 2.13 -49.60 -17.70
N GLU A 118 1.03 -48.96 -17.27
CA GLU A 118 -0.32 -49.53 -17.37
C GLU A 118 -0.74 -49.76 -18.83
N LEU A 119 -0.39 -48.85 -19.75
CA LEU A 119 -0.65 -49.04 -21.18
C LEU A 119 0.16 -50.20 -21.77
N LYS A 120 1.39 -50.42 -21.30
CA LYS A 120 2.24 -51.53 -21.74
C LYS A 120 1.72 -52.88 -21.23
N VAL A 121 1.20 -52.93 -20.00
CA VAL A 121 0.53 -54.12 -19.45
C VAL A 121 -0.79 -54.43 -20.18
N LEU A 122 -1.52 -53.41 -20.66
CA LEU A 122 -2.77 -53.61 -21.40
C LEU A 122 -2.58 -54.05 -22.87
N TYR A 123 -1.40 -53.80 -23.46
CA TYR A 123 -1.07 -54.13 -24.86
C TYR A 123 -0.15 -55.36 -25.02
N ASP A 124 0.38 -55.93 -23.93
CA ASP A 124 1.13 -57.20 -23.89
C ASP A 124 0.25 -58.38 -23.38
N VAL A 125 -0.99 -58.50 -23.88
CA VAL A 125 -1.84 -59.71 -23.84
C VAL A 125 -2.34 -60.04 -25.24
#